data_AF-A0A661UT18-F1
#
_entry.id   AF-A0A661UT18-F1
#
_cell.length_a   1.000
_cell.length_b   1.000
_cell.length_c   1.000
_cell.angle_alpha   90.00
_cell.angle_beta   90.00
_cell.angle_gamma   90.00
#
_symmetry.space_group_name_H-M   'P 1'
#
loop_
_entity.id
_entity.type
_entity.pdbx_description
1 polymer ?
#
loop_
_entity_poly.entity_id
_entity_poly.type
_entity_poly.pdbx_seq_one_letter_code
_entity_poly.pdbx_strand_id
1 'polypeptide(L)'
;MKKTIFIVAFCVILVSILFGQEPLFDVKNDVGTSIFTVYPDGIRIMGMSLNADDSNIWIDDSEGNNLFIASQDSVRFYLYEDDPSDESRGGFAIATVGSTSDEGGLNFLDLTPENYFIGHECGINITSGSYNSFIGYQSGKEDDTGSNNVFIGYNSGMNNTSGYRNVFIGNESGIANTTAWNNLIIGNQAGISNQTATNQFFIGNSAGNSLTDGYGNSFIGHSAGESSTDCHHNTFVGYYSGSDNLTGNNNVFLGYAAGKKSLGDENVLLGTYVSYNKVSGDKNVMLGSYAGYSNTTGSGNVFIGDHAGADELGSNKLYIENSDSTSALIYGEFDNNILNFNATVSIGSSLPNSKLSLSGTTDTNGITLGDDQTTPILLYHTTNALRVTAPNSRIQYGTAEYIQDGGPYETSFNSDLCPVTDNYYDLGTSGYRWDDVYATNGTIITSDERDKDNIVPIQYGLTDIMQLNPVSFNWKGKREENKKLGLIAQELLQVVPEVVKTHDKKVIDEETGEKQVVELDRMGVYYSDLIPVLIKGMQEQQKEIEELKEEIKKLKK
;
A
#
# COMPACT_ATOMS: atom_id res chain seq x y z
N MET A 1 73.16 -3.10 10.26
CA MET A 1 73.63 -3.65 8.97
C MET A 1 72.48 -3.56 7.97
N LYS A 2 72.31 -2.40 7.33
CA LYS A 2 71.29 -2.17 6.30
C LYS A 2 72.04 -1.94 4.98
N LYS A 3 71.85 -2.86 4.04
CA LYS A 3 72.22 -2.67 2.63
C LYS A 3 70.96 -2.16 1.93
N THR A 4 70.98 -0.91 1.52
CA THR A 4 69.93 -0.31 0.68
C THR A 4 70.60 0.28 -0.55
N ILE A 5 70.37 -0.41 -1.66
CA ILE A 5 69.97 0.08 -2.98
C ILE A 5 70.84 1.19 -3.61
N PHE A 6 71.62 0.74 -4.59
CA PHE A 6 72.12 1.50 -5.74
C PHE A 6 70.98 2.23 -6.45
N ILE A 7 71.06 3.56 -6.55
CA ILE A 7 70.59 4.31 -7.73
C ILE A 7 71.78 5.11 -8.23
N VAL A 8 72.10 4.87 -9.49
CA VAL A 8 73.20 5.43 -10.25
C VAL A 8 72.88 6.89 -10.55
N ALA A 9 73.48 7.82 -9.81
CA ALA A 9 73.79 9.15 -10.28
C ALA A 9 75.32 9.24 -10.39
N PHE A 10 75.79 9.03 -11.61
CA PHE A 10 77.19 9.13 -11.99
C PHE A 10 77.56 10.63 -11.98
N CYS A 11 78.05 11.16 -10.86
CA CYS A 11 78.96 12.32 -10.86
C CYS A 11 79.68 12.42 -9.51
N VAL A 12 80.88 11.87 -9.51
CA VAL A 12 81.93 12.21 -8.56
C VAL A 12 82.33 13.68 -8.85
N ILE A 13 82.56 14.46 -7.79
CA ILE A 13 83.80 15.19 -7.47
C ILE A 13 83.48 16.52 -6.79
N LEU A 14 83.87 16.55 -5.53
CA LEU A 14 84.00 17.69 -4.66
C LEU A 14 85.04 18.67 -5.22
N VAL A 15 84.64 19.92 -5.32
CA VAL A 15 85.46 21.10 -5.61
C VAL A 15 86.70 21.15 -4.69
N SER A 16 87.89 21.29 -5.27
CA SER A 16 89.09 21.75 -4.57
C SER A 16 89.90 22.65 -5.48
N ILE A 17 90.15 23.85 -4.99
CA ILE A 17 90.79 25.00 -5.64
C ILE A 17 92.20 24.65 -6.15
N LEU A 18 92.46 24.71 -7.46
CA LEU A 18 93.80 24.89 -8.03
C LEU A 18 93.74 25.58 -9.40
N PHE A 19 94.54 26.63 -9.54
CA PHE A 19 94.73 27.42 -10.74
C PHE A 19 95.51 26.62 -11.81
N GLY A 20 95.05 26.62 -13.06
CA GLY A 20 95.93 26.42 -14.23
C GLY A 20 95.71 25.19 -15.14
N GLN A 21 94.56 24.51 -15.13
CA GLN A 21 94.29 23.47 -16.14
C GLN A 21 93.53 24.01 -17.35
N GLU A 22 93.99 23.66 -18.56
CA GLU A 22 93.23 23.92 -19.79
C GLU A 22 91.97 23.05 -19.80
N PRO A 23 90.82 23.62 -20.22
CA PRO A 23 89.59 22.86 -20.32
C PRO A 23 89.73 21.76 -21.38
N LEU A 24 89.29 20.54 -21.04
CA LEU A 24 89.20 19.44 -22.00
C LEU A 24 88.12 19.71 -23.06
N PHE A 25 87.11 20.48 -22.68
CA PHE A 25 86.01 20.88 -23.55
C PHE A 25 85.39 22.17 -23.00
N ASP A 26 85.20 23.17 -23.85
CA ASP A 26 84.67 24.48 -23.44
C ASP A 26 83.62 24.95 -24.44
N VAL A 27 82.39 25.14 -23.95
CA VAL A 27 81.29 25.71 -24.71
C VAL A 27 81.17 27.17 -24.35
N LYS A 28 81.27 28.03 -25.36
CA LYS A 28 81.17 29.48 -25.21
C LYS A 28 79.88 29.98 -25.87
N ASN A 29 79.30 31.04 -25.33
CA ASN A 29 78.23 31.77 -26.00
C ASN A 29 78.75 32.58 -27.20
N ASP A 30 77.84 33.22 -27.92
CA ASP A 30 78.09 34.09 -29.08
C ASP A 30 79.01 35.29 -28.79
N VAL A 31 79.12 35.70 -27.52
CA VAL A 31 80.06 36.72 -27.03
C VAL A 31 81.35 36.14 -26.44
N GLY A 32 81.61 34.84 -26.61
CA GLY A 32 82.89 34.20 -26.28
C GLY A 32 83.11 33.90 -24.79
N THR A 33 82.07 34.00 -23.96
CA THR A 33 82.10 33.65 -22.53
C THR A 33 81.80 32.17 -22.37
N SER A 34 82.63 31.45 -21.61
CA SER A 34 82.40 30.05 -21.28
C SER A 34 81.11 29.89 -20.48
N ILE A 35 80.19 29.05 -20.94
CA ILE A 35 78.90 28.75 -20.30
C ILE A 35 78.86 27.32 -19.75
N PHE A 36 79.65 26.41 -20.33
CA PHE A 36 79.84 25.05 -19.87
C PHE A 36 81.27 24.61 -20.14
N THR A 37 82.04 24.32 -19.09
CA THR A 37 83.46 24.01 -19.20
C THR A 37 83.78 22.72 -18.46
N VAL A 38 84.33 21.74 -19.18
CA VAL A 38 84.81 20.47 -18.64
C VAL A 38 86.30 20.58 -18.40
N TYR A 39 86.70 20.41 -17.15
CA TYR A 39 88.09 20.24 -16.74
C TYR A 39 88.35 18.76 -16.42
N PRO A 40 89.62 18.31 -16.42
CA PRO A 40 89.98 16.94 -16.02
C PRO A 40 89.47 16.54 -14.63
N ASP A 41 89.23 17.52 -13.76
CA ASP A 41 88.85 17.37 -12.35
C ASP A 41 87.38 17.74 -12.07
N GLY A 42 86.61 18.20 -13.05
CA GLY A 42 85.19 18.49 -12.86
C GLY A 42 84.54 19.33 -13.96
N ILE A 43 83.24 19.55 -13.82
CA ILE A 43 82.44 20.35 -14.75
C ILE A 43 82.07 21.67 -14.08
N ARG A 44 82.22 22.79 -14.78
CA ARG A 44 81.71 24.11 -14.36
C ARG A 44 80.61 24.58 -15.30
N ILE A 45 79.51 25.02 -14.73
CA ILE A 45 78.41 25.69 -15.43
C ILE A 45 78.37 27.12 -14.89
N MET A 46 78.54 28.11 -15.76
CA MET A 46 78.62 29.52 -15.33
C MET A 46 77.21 30.10 -15.20
N GLY A 47 76.91 30.74 -14.06
CA GLY A 47 75.60 31.37 -13.76
C GLY A 47 74.69 30.58 -12.81
N MET A 48 75.11 29.39 -12.36
CA MET A 48 74.39 28.56 -11.38
C MET A 48 75.40 28.04 -10.34
N SER A 49 74.96 27.82 -9.10
CA SER A 49 75.80 27.24 -8.06
C SER A 49 75.21 25.92 -7.57
N LEU A 50 76.01 24.85 -7.56
CA LEU A 50 75.67 23.57 -6.94
C LEU A 50 76.16 23.60 -5.49
N ASN A 51 75.23 23.48 -4.55
CA ASN A 51 75.46 23.55 -3.12
C ASN A 51 75.05 22.22 -2.46
N ALA A 52 75.70 21.88 -1.35
CA ALA A 52 75.38 20.67 -0.59
C ALA A 52 75.70 20.86 0.89
N ASP A 53 74.90 20.24 1.75
CA ASP A 53 75.15 20.08 3.17
C ASP A 53 74.99 18.60 3.58
N ASP A 54 75.03 18.30 4.88
CA ASP A 54 74.93 16.92 5.39
C ASP A 54 73.58 16.24 5.05
N SER A 55 72.56 16.97 4.61
CA SER A 55 71.18 16.49 4.41
C SER A 55 70.60 16.80 3.02
N ASN A 56 71.17 17.73 2.26
CA ASN A 56 70.61 18.26 1.02
C ASN A 56 71.67 18.49 -0.06
N ILE A 57 71.25 18.37 -1.32
CA ILE A 57 71.97 18.87 -2.51
C ILE A 57 71.02 19.82 -3.23
N TRP A 58 71.46 21.03 -3.56
CA TRP A 58 70.64 21.99 -4.27
C TRP A 58 71.40 22.81 -5.31
N ILE A 59 70.65 23.40 -6.24
CA ILE A 59 71.18 24.28 -7.27
C ILE A 59 70.52 25.64 -7.11
N ASP A 60 71.31 26.71 -6.99
CA ASP A 60 70.83 28.10 -6.99
C ASP A 60 71.12 28.80 -8.32
N ASP A 61 70.27 29.75 -8.69
CA ASP A 61 70.54 30.71 -9.78
C ASP A 61 71.57 31.78 -9.38
N SER A 62 71.87 32.71 -10.28
CA SER A 62 72.81 33.80 -10.03
C SER A 62 72.33 34.83 -8.99
N GLU A 63 71.04 34.83 -8.64
CA GLU A 63 70.42 35.71 -7.65
C GLU A 63 70.31 35.05 -6.26
N GLY A 64 70.67 33.77 -6.15
CA GLY A 64 70.60 32.98 -4.92
C GLY A 64 69.27 32.29 -4.68
N ASN A 65 68.41 32.19 -5.70
CA ASN A 65 67.15 31.46 -5.64
C ASN A 65 67.37 29.97 -5.90
N ASN A 66 66.80 29.10 -5.06
CA ASN A 66 66.93 27.65 -5.18
C ASN A 66 66.14 27.13 -6.39
N LEU A 67 66.77 26.65 -7.44
CA LEU A 67 66.14 26.05 -8.62
C LEU A 67 65.79 24.56 -8.42
N PHE A 68 66.61 23.84 -7.65
CA PHE A 68 66.44 22.41 -7.37
C PHE A 68 66.94 22.10 -5.96
N ILE A 69 66.20 21.35 -5.15
CA ILE A 69 66.66 20.84 -3.86
C ILE A 69 66.31 19.36 -3.78
N ALA A 70 67.30 18.50 -3.61
CA ALA A 70 67.14 17.11 -3.19
C ALA A 70 67.55 17.00 -1.73
N SER A 71 66.58 16.78 -0.84
CA SER A 71 66.81 16.39 0.55
C SER A 71 66.82 14.86 0.68
N GLN A 72 67.19 14.36 1.87
CA GLN A 72 67.09 12.94 2.19
C GLN A 72 65.68 12.34 1.97
N ASP A 73 64.64 13.15 2.15
CA ASP A 73 63.24 12.70 2.14
C ASP A 73 62.43 13.19 0.93
N SER A 74 62.94 14.15 0.14
CA SER A 74 62.17 14.74 -0.96
C SER A 74 63.05 15.36 -2.04
N VAL A 75 62.55 15.42 -3.28
CA VAL A 75 63.12 16.22 -4.35
C VAL A 75 62.13 17.32 -4.71
N ARG A 76 62.59 18.56 -4.78
CA ARG A 76 61.81 19.75 -5.13
C ARG A 76 62.45 20.46 -6.29
N PHE A 77 61.62 20.86 -7.24
CA PHE A 77 61.98 21.76 -8.32
C PHE A 77 61.23 23.07 -8.06
N TYR A 78 61.94 24.19 -8.17
CA TYR A 78 61.33 25.50 -8.05
C TYR A 78 61.34 26.16 -9.43
N LEU A 79 60.18 26.65 -9.83
CA LEU A 79 60.02 27.40 -11.06
C LEU A 79 59.88 28.87 -10.66
N TYR A 80 60.74 29.72 -11.21
CA TYR A 80 60.66 31.18 -11.05
C TYR A 80 60.14 31.75 -12.37
N GLU A 81 59.00 32.44 -12.32
CA GLU A 81 58.36 33.04 -13.47
C GLU A 81 58.79 34.51 -13.59
N ASP A 82 59.45 34.88 -14.69
CA ASP A 82 59.80 36.28 -14.99
C ASP A 82 58.78 37.00 -15.90
N ASP A 83 57.83 36.28 -16.52
CA ASP A 83 56.81 36.88 -17.39
C ASP A 83 55.46 36.14 -17.31
N PRO A 84 54.37 36.80 -16.83
CA PRO A 84 53.05 36.20 -16.70
C PRO A 84 52.27 36.04 -18.02
N SER A 85 52.89 36.31 -19.19
CA SER A 85 52.20 36.34 -20.49
C SER A 85 52.45 35.15 -21.43
N ASP A 86 53.31 34.19 -21.08
CA ASP A 86 53.55 33.01 -21.92
C ASP A 86 52.52 31.90 -21.61
N GLU A 87 51.56 31.70 -22.51
CA GLU A 87 50.44 30.75 -22.34
C GLU A 87 50.88 29.27 -22.38
N SER A 88 52.13 28.97 -22.74
CA SER A 88 52.66 27.60 -22.80
C SER A 88 53.28 27.18 -21.47
N ARG A 89 52.43 26.90 -20.48
CA ARG A 89 52.83 26.25 -19.22
C ARG A 89 53.30 24.82 -19.50
N GLY A 90 54.61 24.62 -19.60
CA GLY A 90 55.22 23.29 -19.74
C GLY A 90 54.94 22.42 -18.51
N GLY A 91 54.32 21.26 -18.72
CA GLY A 91 54.03 20.32 -17.65
C GLY A 91 55.27 19.66 -17.07
N PHE A 92 55.23 19.29 -15.79
CA PHE A 92 56.29 18.48 -15.16
C PHE A 92 56.14 17.03 -15.63
N ALA A 93 57.00 16.57 -16.54
CA ALA A 93 56.97 15.22 -17.09
C ALA A 93 58.12 14.33 -16.59
N ILE A 94 57.83 13.07 -16.27
CA ILE A 94 58.83 12.04 -15.96
C ILE A 94 58.74 10.94 -17.03
N ALA A 95 59.81 10.76 -17.81
CA ALA A 95 59.90 9.78 -18.88
C ALA A 95 61.10 8.83 -18.73
N THR A 96 61.10 7.71 -19.44
CA THR A 96 62.24 6.78 -19.51
C THR A 96 63.41 7.38 -20.28
N VAL A 97 64.58 7.42 -19.63
CA VAL A 97 65.86 7.82 -20.26
C VAL A 97 66.22 6.81 -21.36
N GLY A 98 66.24 7.27 -22.62
CA GLY A 98 66.63 6.46 -23.79
C GLY A 98 65.49 6.12 -24.77
N SER A 99 64.26 6.59 -24.53
CA SER A 99 63.21 6.54 -25.55
C SER A 99 63.49 7.60 -26.62
N THR A 100 63.73 7.16 -27.85
CA THR A 100 63.85 8.06 -29.01
C THR A 100 62.49 8.70 -29.29
N SER A 101 62.48 10.00 -29.57
CA SER A 101 61.31 10.86 -29.81
C SER A 101 60.30 10.37 -30.87
N ASP A 102 60.60 9.30 -31.60
CA ASP A 102 59.79 8.76 -32.70
C ASP A 102 58.94 7.54 -32.29
N GLU A 103 59.14 6.98 -31.09
CA GLU A 103 58.25 5.99 -30.48
C GLU A 103 57.66 6.60 -29.21
N GLY A 104 56.53 7.32 -29.37
CA GLY A 104 55.74 7.98 -28.31
C GLY A 104 56.26 7.75 -26.88
N GLY A 105 57.15 8.65 -26.43
CA GLY A 105 57.88 8.48 -25.18
C GLY A 105 56.94 8.13 -24.02
N LEU A 106 57.32 7.11 -23.24
CA LEU A 106 56.53 6.65 -22.11
C LEU A 106 56.56 7.70 -21.00
N ASN A 107 55.58 8.62 -21.01
CA ASN A 107 55.36 9.59 -19.96
C ASN A 107 54.61 8.91 -18.80
N PHE A 108 55.23 8.87 -17.62
CA PHE A 108 54.61 8.36 -16.40
C PHE A 108 53.88 9.44 -15.60
N LEU A 109 54.19 10.70 -15.90
CA LEU A 109 53.63 11.87 -15.26
C LEU A 109 53.52 12.94 -16.34
N ASP A 110 52.34 13.54 -16.51
CA ASP A 110 52.09 14.66 -17.40
C ASP A 110 51.06 15.58 -16.72
N LEU A 111 51.52 16.73 -16.22
CA LEU A 111 50.70 17.67 -15.45
C LEU A 111 50.67 19.01 -16.16
N THR A 112 49.62 19.26 -16.93
CA THR A 112 49.35 20.53 -17.61
C THR A 112 48.16 21.25 -16.94
N PRO A 113 47.95 22.56 -17.18
CA PRO A 113 46.74 23.25 -16.71
C PRO A 113 45.44 22.63 -17.22
N GLU A 114 45.49 21.98 -18.38
CA GLU A 114 44.33 21.34 -18.99
C GLU A 114 44.15 19.89 -18.51
N ASN A 115 45.21 19.12 -18.24
CA ASN A 115 45.09 17.71 -17.86
C ASN A 115 46.15 17.26 -16.83
N TYR A 116 45.74 16.40 -15.89
CA TYR A 116 46.61 15.82 -14.85
C TYR A 116 46.68 14.29 -15.00
N PHE A 117 47.77 13.77 -15.57
CA PHE A 117 47.97 12.34 -15.82
C PHE A 117 49.12 11.77 -14.99
N ILE A 118 48.85 10.69 -14.26
CA ILE A 118 49.81 9.99 -13.41
C ILE A 118 49.68 8.48 -13.65
N GLY A 119 50.61 7.89 -14.38
CA GLY A 119 50.62 6.45 -14.67
C GLY A 119 51.10 6.14 -16.09
N HIS A 120 51.55 4.91 -16.29
CA HIS A 120 52.02 4.44 -17.59
C HIS A 120 50.85 4.36 -18.60
N GLU A 121 51.03 4.93 -19.79
CA GLU A 121 50.03 5.00 -20.88
C GLU A 121 48.70 5.64 -20.46
N CYS A 122 48.74 6.50 -19.44
CA CYS A 122 47.59 7.22 -18.93
C CYS A 122 47.29 8.42 -19.83
N GLY A 123 46.09 8.51 -20.42
CA GLY A 123 45.70 9.62 -21.31
C GLY A 123 46.55 9.80 -22.59
N ILE A 124 47.30 8.78 -23.01
CA ILE A 124 48.31 8.89 -24.08
C ILE A 124 47.74 9.29 -25.46
N ASN A 125 46.46 9.00 -25.71
CA ASN A 125 45.79 9.32 -26.98
C ASN A 125 45.04 10.66 -26.98
N ILE A 126 45.07 11.45 -25.89
CA ILE A 126 44.34 12.73 -25.83
C ILE A 126 44.89 13.68 -26.91
N THR A 127 44.04 14.14 -27.83
CA THR A 127 44.41 15.14 -28.85
C THR A 127 43.83 16.52 -28.57
N SER A 128 42.59 16.60 -28.06
CA SER A 128 41.91 17.89 -27.80
C SER A 128 41.03 17.90 -26.56
N GLY A 129 41.01 16.83 -25.77
CA GLY A 129 40.28 16.75 -24.51
C GLY A 129 40.93 17.57 -23.39
N SER A 130 40.11 18.22 -22.55
CA SER A 130 40.61 19.04 -21.44
C SER A 130 39.87 18.83 -20.12
N TYR A 131 40.48 19.31 -19.04
CA TYR A 131 40.05 19.21 -17.64
C TYR A 131 39.95 17.77 -17.14
N ASN A 132 40.85 16.89 -17.58
CA ASN A 132 40.88 15.49 -17.16
C ASN A 132 41.89 15.24 -16.02
N SER A 133 41.56 14.31 -15.13
CA SER A 133 42.43 13.87 -14.04
C SER A 133 42.52 12.34 -14.03
N PHE A 134 43.59 11.78 -14.60
CA PHE A 134 43.77 10.34 -14.74
C PHE A 134 44.93 9.82 -13.89
N ILE A 135 44.68 8.77 -13.11
CA ILE A 135 45.66 8.18 -12.19
C ILE A 135 45.59 6.65 -12.27
N GLY A 136 46.63 6.01 -12.80
CA GLY A 136 46.73 4.56 -12.90
C GLY A 136 47.28 4.07 -14.24
N TYR A 137 47.73 2.81 -14.27
CA TYR A 137 48.17 2.16 -15.51
C TYR A 137 47.00 2.10 -16.51
N GLN A 138 47.20 2.64 -17.72
CA GLN A 138 46.25 2.71 -18.83
C GLN A 138 44.89 3.34 -18.48
N SER A 139 44.84 4.22 -17.48
CA SER A 139 43.63 4.95 -17.18
C SER A 139 43.36 5.98 -18.29
N GLY A 140 42.14 5.97 -18.86
CA GLY A 140 41.79 6.85 -19.99
C GLY A 140 42.67 6.71 -21.22
N LYS A 141 43.29 5.53 -21.44
CA LYS A 141 44.30 5.32 -22.49
C LYS A 141 43.81 5.70 -23.88
N GLU A 142 42.59 5.30 -24.24
CA GLU A 142 42.00 5.53 -25.56
C GLU A 142 41.24 6.87 -25.68
N ASP A 143 41.31 7.72 -24.66
CA ASP A 143 40.63 9.02 -24.66
C ASP A 143 41.27 9.95 -25.68
N ASP A 144 40.48 10.46 -26.62
CA ASP A 144 40.93 11.31 -27.73
C ASP A 144 40.44 12.75 -27.51
N THR A 145 39.13 12.91 -27.36
CA THR A 145 38.46 14.23 -27.27
C THR A 145 37.63 14.41 -25.99
N GLY A 146 37.58 13.41 -25.11
CA GLY A 146 36.84 13.44 -23.86
C GLY A 146 37.36 14.50 -22.90
N SER A 147 36.44 15.14 -22.18
CA SER A 147 36.77 16.28 -21.32
C SER A 147 36.05 16.18 -19.97
N ASN A 148 36.62 16.80 -18.94
CA ASN A 148 36.07 16.84 -17.58
C ASN A 148 35.93 15.44 -16.93
N ASN A 149 36.83 14.51 -17.24
CA ASN A 149 36.80 13.15 -16.71
C ASN A 149 37.76 12.98 -15.52
N VAL A 150 37.39 12.17 -14.54
CA VAL A 150 38.25 11.75 -13.43
C VAL A 150 38.34 10.23 -13.44
N PHE A 151 39.50 9.67 -13.80
CA PHE A 151 39.71 8.22 -13.85
C PHE A 151 40.82 7.81 -12.88
N ILE A 152 40.53 6.93 -11.94
CA ILE A 152 41.49 6.55 -10.89
C ILE A 152 41.46 5.03 -10.71
N GLY A 153 42.51 4.34 -11.15
CA GLY A 153 42.68 2.90 -11.02
C GLY A 153 43.31 2.26 -12.24
N TYR A 154 43.72 0.99 -12.10
CA TYR A 154 44.16 0.18 -13.23
C TYR A 154 43.03 0.04 -14.26
N ASN A 155 43.29 0.45 -15.52
CA ASN A 155 42.36 0.42 -16.64
C ASN A 155 41.02 1.16 -16.41
N SER A 156 40.98 2.11 -15.47
CA SER A 156 39.77 2.91 -15.25
C SER A 156 39.49 3.79 -16.47
N GLY A 157 38.30 3.65 -17.06
CA GLY A 157 37.90 4.36 -18.27
C GLY A 157 38.76 4.09 -19.51
N MET A 158 39.48 2.96 -19.57
CA MET A 158 40.51 2.69 -20.59
C MET A 158 40.04 2.93 -22.04
N ASN A 159 38.83 2.49 -22.40
CA ASN A 159 38.32 2.60 -23.78
C ASN A 159 37.52 3.89 -24.05
N ASN A 160 37.44 4.84 -23.10
CA ASN A 160 36.71 6.09 -23.31
C ASN A 160 37.34 6.81 -24.50
N THR A 161 36.59 7.17 -25.55
CA THR A 161 37.15 7.86 -26.74
C THR A 161 36.75 9.33 -26.78
N SER A 162 35.51 9.64 -26.42
CA SER A 162 34.96 11.01 -26.46
C SER A 162 33.93 11.31 -25.35
N GLY A 163 33.71 10.36 -24.43
CA GLY A 163 32.84 10.56 -23.28
C GLY A 163 33.35 11.68 -22.37
N TYR A 164 32.44 12.42 -21.74
CA TYR A 164 32.76 13.61 -20.93
C TYR A 164 32.01 13.62 -19.59
N ARG A 165 32.55 14.35 -18.60
CA ARG A 165 31.96 14.49 -17.25
C ARG A 165 31.76 13.15 -16.54
N ASN A 166 32.67 12.20 -16.72
CA ASN A 166 32.65 10.91 -16.06
C ASN A 166 33.61 10.88 -14.88
N VAL A 167 33.25 10.18 -13.80
CA VAL A 167 34.10 9.94 -12.63
C VAL A 167 34.16 8.44 -12.39
N PHE A 168 35.28 7.80 -12.75
CA PHE A 168 35.52 6.37 -12.56
C PHE A 168 36.63 6.15 -11.55
N ILE A 169 36.35 5.38 -10.50
CA ILE A 169 37.31 5.12 -9.42
C ILE A 169 37.28 3.63 -9.05
N GLY A 170 38.36 2.92 -9.33
CA GLY A 170 38.51 1.49 -9.05
C GLY A 170 39.16 0.73 -10.21
N ASN A 171 39.69 -0.46 -9.91
CA ASN A 171 40.25 -1.36 -10.92
C ASN A 171 39.16 -1.78 -11.93
N GLU A 172 39.41 -1.50 -13.21
CA GLU A 172 38.53 -1.79 -14.36
C GLU A 172 37.15 -1.11 -14.27
N SER A 173 37.03 -0.02 -13.51
CA SER A 173 35.79 0.78 -13.45
C SER A 173 35.52 1.46 -14.79
N GLY A 174 34.32 1.24 -15.35
CA GLY A 174 33.90 1.84 -16.62
C GLY A 174 34.79 1.52 -17.83
N ILE A 175 35.53 0.41 -17.82
CA ILE A 175 36.58 0.12 -18.83
C ILE A 175 36.06 0.13 -20.28
N ALA A 176 34.83 -0.33 -20.53
CA ALA A 176 34.26 -0.40 -21.87
C ALA A 176 33.57 0.89 -22.34
N ASN A 177 33.58 1.96 -21.54
CA ASN A 177 32.96 3.23 -21.93
C ASN A 177 33.61 3.72 -23.22
N THR A 178 32.82 4.15 -24.20
CA THR A 178 33.33 4.75 -25.44
C THR A 178 32.94 6.22 -25.54
N THR A 179 31.63 6.51 -25.49
CA THR A 179 31.06 7.84 -25.74
C THR A 179 30.12 8.32 -24.63
N ALA A 180 29.98 7.54 -23.54
CA ALA A 180 29.03 7.86 -22.49
C ALA A 180 29.46 9.07 -21.65
N TRP A 181 28.50 9.75 -21.03
CA TRP A 181 28.71 10.99 -20.30
C TRP A 181 27.90 11.07 -19.00
N ASN A 182 28.34 11.95 -18.09
CA ASN A 182 27.73 12.19 -16.77
C ASN A 182 27.61 10.94 -15.87
N ASN A 183 28.57 10.03 -15.92
CA ASN A 183 28.56 8.83 -15.08
C ASN A 183 29.45 8.98 -13.85
N LEU A 184 28.99 8.54 -12.68
CA LEU A 184 29.80 8.37 -11.47
C LEU A 184 29.85 6.89 -11.13
N ILE A 185 31.00 6.25 -11.29
CA ILE A 185 31.20 4.80 -11.11
C ILE A 185 32.37 4.57 -10.16
N ILE A 186 32.10 4.03 -8.98
CA ILE A 186 33.10 3.76 -7.95
C ILE A 186 33.04 2.29 -7.54
N GLY A 187 34.13 1.55 -7.73
CA GLY A 187 34.24 0.15 -7.33
C GLY A 187 35.09 -0.68 -8.29
N ASN A 188 35.60 -1.80 -7.81
CA ASN A 188 36.25 -2.78 -8.67
C ASN A 188 35.23 -3.40 -9.63
N GLN A 189 35.51 -3.36 -10.94
CA GLN A 189 34.67 -3.88 -12.02
C GLN A 189 33.23 -3.32 -12.05
N ALA A 190 33.01 -2.16 -11.43
CA ALA A 190 31.74 -1.45 -11.52
C ALA A 190 31.56 -0.90 -12.95
N GLY A 191 30.39 -1.11 -13.55
CA GLY A 191 30.08 -0.66 -14.90
C GLY A 191 31.05 -1.16 -15.99
N ILE A 192 31.67 -2.33 -15.82
CA ILE A 192 32.73 -2.82 -16.73
C ILE A 192 32.27 -2.87 -18.20
N SER A 193 30.99 -3.19 -18.45
CA SER A 193 30.41 -3.34 -19.79
C SER A 193 29.70 -2.08 -20.30
N ASN A 194 29.73 -0.98 -19.55
CA ASN A 194 29.05 0.27 -19.92
C ASN A 194 29.71 0.87 -21.15
N GLN A 195 29.09 0.74 -22.32
CA GLN A 195 29.61 1.29 -23.58
C GLN A 195 29.09 2.70 -23.87
N THR A 196 27.78 2.90 -23.72
CA THR A 196 27.08 4.13 -24.07
C THR A 196 26.10 4.63 -23.00
N ALA A 197 25.97 3.95 -21.86
CA ALA A 197 24.98 4.27 -20.83
C ALA A 197 25.36 5.56 -20.07
N THR A 198 24.40 6.48 -19.96
CA THR A 198 24.63 7.85 -19.45
C THR A 198 23.89 8.11 -18.14
N ASN A 199 24.35 9.11 -17.38
CA ASN A 199 23.74 9.51 -16.10
C ASN A 199 23.63 8.35 -15.10
N GLN A 200 24.64 7.48 -15.04
CA GLN A 200 24.72 6.36 -14.10
C GLN A 200 25.38 6.78 -12.78
N PHE A 201 24.87 6.30 -11.65
CA PHE A 201 25.46 6.48 -10.32
C PHE A 201 25.71 5.12 -9.68
N PHE A 202 26.93 4.57 -9.81
CA PHE A 202 27.30 3.26 -9.32
C PHE A 202 28.34 3.35 -8.21
N ILE A 203 28.06 2.71 -7.07
CA ILE A 203 29.00 2.59 -5.95
C ILE A 203 28.96 1.16 -5.40
N GLY A 204 30.03 0.39 -5.62
CA GLY A 204 30.15 -0.98 -5.14
C GLY A 204 30.95 -1.87 -6.10
N ASN A 205 31.52 -2.95 -5.58
CA ASN A 205 32.18 -3.94 -6.44
C ASN A 205 31.14 -4.62 -7.35
N SER A 206 31.43 -4.68 -8.65
CA SER A 206 30.53 -5.23 -9.69
C SER A 206 29.15 -4.58 -9.80
N ALA A 207 28.96 -3.37 -9.25
CA ALA A 207 27.70 -2.64 -9.43
C ALA A 207 27.50 -2.28 -10.92
N GLY A 208 26.35 -2.64 -11.50
CA GLY A 208 26.03 -2.40 -12.90
C GLY A 208 26.98 -3.05 -13.91
N ASN A 209 27.66 -4.15 -13.56
CA ASN A 209 28.73 -4.76 -14.34
C ASN A 209 28.34 -5.05 -15.81
N SER A 210 27.16 -5.63 -16.03
CA SER A 210 26.70 -6.05 -17.36
C SER A 210 25.91 -4.99 -18.13
N LEU A 211 25.77 -3.77 -17.59
CA LEU A 211 24.93 -2.74 -18.20
C LEU A 211 25.61 -2.20 -19.45
N THR A 212 25.09 -2.55 -20.62
CA THR A 212 25.65 -2.11 -21.91
C THR A 212 25.03 -0.81 -22.40
N ASP A 213 23.71 -0.68 -22.21
CA ASP A 213 22.93 0.51 -22.54
C ASP A 213 21.97 0.79 -21.36
N GLY A 214 21.72 2.06 -21.07
CA GLY A 214 21.01 2.45 -19.86
C GLY A 214 21.03 3.96 -19.61
N TYR A 215 20.04 4.44 -18.86
CA TYR A 215 19.89 5.86 -18.58
C TYR A 215 19.36 6.09 -17.17
N GLY A 216 20.07 6.89 -16.38
CA GLY A 216 19.56 7.40 -15.11
C GLY A 216 19.42 6.36 -13.99
N ASN A 217 20.30 5.34 -13.92
CA ASN A 217 20.24 4.36 -12.83
C ASN A 217 21.18 4.73 -11.67
N SER A 218 20.77 4.41 -10.44
CA SER A 218 21.55 4.59 -9.22
C SER A 218 21.69 3.26 -8.48
N PHE A 219 22.87 2.62 -8.58
CA PHE A 219 23.17 1.33 -7.96
C PHE A 219 24.22 1.48 -6.85
N ILE A 220 23.86 1.14 -5.62
CA ILE A 220 24.74 1.29 -4.45
C ILE A 220 24.76 -0.04 -3.69
N GLY A 221 25.91 -0.72 -3.70
CA GLY A 221 26.12 -2.01 -3.04
C GLY A 221 26.94 -2.97 -3.90
N HIS A 222 27.53 -3.97 -3.27
CA HIS A 222 28.20 -5.06 -4.00
C HIS A 222 27.17 -5.81 -4.85
N SER A 223 27.48 -5.95 -6.15
CA SER A 223 26.65 -6.61 -7.15
C SER A 223 25.22 -6.03 -7.29
N ALA A 224 25.01 -4.76 -6.92
CA ALA A 224 23.74 -4.10 -7.20
C ALA A 224 23.58 -3.91 -8.72
N GLY A 225 22.50 -4.43 -9.30
CA GLY A 225 22.27 -4.40 -10.75
C GLY A 225 23.34 -5.11 -11.61
N GLU A 226 24.08 -6.08 -11.05
CA GLU A 226 25.25 -6.71 -11.72
C GLU A 226 24.96 -7.25 -13.12
N SER A 227 23.81 -7.91 -13.31
CA SER A 227 23.39 -8.54 -14.56
C SER A 227 22.39 -7.70 -15.37
N SER A 228 22.14 -6.45 -14.99
CA SER A 228 21.26 -5.57 -15.75
C SER A 228 21.89 -5.21 -17.09
N THR A 229 21.18 -5.42 -18.21
CA THR A 229 21.75 -5.25 -19.56
C THR A 229 21.18 -4.05 -20.31
N ASP A 230 19.88 -3.78 -20.15
CA ASP A 230 19.14 -2.69 -20.80
C ASP A 230 18.05 -2.19 -19.86
N CYS A 231 18.41 -1.28 -18.94
CA CYS A 231 17.50 -0.81 -17.90
C CYS A 231 17.65 0.69 -17.63
N HIS A 232 16.54 1.35 -17.27
CA HIS A 232 16.49 2.79 -17.08
C HIS A 232 15.75 3.20 -15.80
N HIS A 233 16.17 4.33 -15.23
CA HIS A 233 15.55 4.99 -14.09
C HIS A 233 15.37 4.11 -12.84
N ASN A 234 16.28 3.16 -12.63
CA ASN A 234 16.24 2.27 -11.47
C ASN A 234 17.09 2.81 -10.30
N THR A 235 16.61 2.64 -9.08
CA THR A 235 17.37 2.90 -7.85
C THR A 235 17.53 1.61 -7.06
N PHE A 236 18.72 1.02 -7.06
CA PHE A 236 19.03 -0.20 -6.30
C PHE A 236 20.03 0.12 -5.21
N VAL A 237 19.69 -0.17 -3.96
CA VAL A 237 20.52 0.11 -2.80
C VAL A 237 20.55 -1.11 -1.89
N GLY A 238 21.70 -1.76 -1.80
CA GLY A 238 21.90 -2.96 -0.99
C GLY A 238 22.73 -4.01 -1.71
N TYR A 239 23.30 -4.91 -0.91
CA TYR A 239 24.07 -6.05 -1.41
C TYR A 239 23.16 -6.98 -2.24
N TYR A 240 23.51 -7.27 -3.50
CA TYR A 240 22.68 -7.98 -4.50
C TYR A 240 21.29 -7.38 -4.79
N SER A 241 21.05 -6.11 -4.49
CA SER A 241 19.78 -5.47 -4.85
C SER A 241 19.63 -5.42 -6.38
N GLY A 242 18.54 -5.99 -6.90
CA GLY A 242 18.29 -6.06 -8.34
C GLY A 242 19.36 -6.77 -9.18
N SER A 243 20.19 -7.64 -8.60
CA SER A 243 21.39 -8.16 -9.29
C SER A 243 21.13 -8.92 -10.60
N ASP A 244 19.95 -9.52 -10.73
CA ASP A 244 19.54 -10.33 -11.89
C ASP A 244 18.38 -9.65 -12.65
N ASN A 245 18.18 -8.34 -12.45
CA ASN A 245 17.18 -7.57 -13.20
C ASN A 245 17.70 -7.27 -14.60
N LEU A 246 17.28 -8.05 -15.62
CA LEU A 246 17.78 -7.93 -16.99
C LEU A 246 17.28 -6.66 -17.71
N THR A 247 15.99 -6.32 -17.56
CA THR A 247 15.27 -5.33 -18.42
C THR A 247 14.28 -4.40 -17.71
N GLY A 248 14.01 -4.60 -16.42
CA GLY A 248 12.96 -3.87 -15.71
C GLY A 248 13.36 -2.41 -15.46
N ASN A 249 12.40 -1.49 -15.60
CA ASN A 249 12.58 -0.05 -15.57
C ASN A 249 11.79 0.62 -14.43
N ASN A 250 12.22 1.82 -14.03
CA ASN A 250 11.52 2.65 -13.05
C ASN A 250 11.30 1.96 -11.68
N ASN A 251 12.23 1.09 -11.28
CA ASN A 251 12.13 0.34 -10.03
C ASN A 251 12.92 0.99 -8.90
N VAL A 252 12.43 0.86 -7.66
CA VAL A 252 13.13 1.27 -6.44
C VAL A 252 13.30 0.06 -5.54
N PHE A 253 14.50 -0.49 -5.46
CA PHE A 253 14.84 -1.63 -4.60
C PHE A 253 15.82 -1.19 -3.50
N LEU A 254 15.43 -1.40 -2.25
CA LEU A 254 16.26 -1.05 -1.09
C LEU A 254 16.29 -2.20 -0.09
N GLY A 255 17.48 -2.78 0.11
CA GLY A 255 17.73 -3.87 1.06
C GLY A 255 18.58 -5.01 0.49
N TYR A 256 18.94 -5.96 1.35
CA TYR A 256 19.74 -7.13 0.95
C TYR A 256 18.91 -8.03 0.03
N ALA A 257 19.41 -8.22 -1.21
CA ALA A 257 18.77 -9.01 -2.25
C ALA A 257 17.30 -8.64 -2.55
N ALA A 258 16.93 -7.37 -2.33
CA ALA A 258 15.62 -6.84 -2.71
C ALA A 258 15.47 -6.89 -4.24
N GLY A 259 14.37 -7.50 -4.72
CA GLY A 259 14.07 -7.61 -6.14
C GLY A 259 15.14 -8.33 -6.95
N LYS A 260 15.92 -9.23 -6.34
CA LYS A 260 17.11 -9.84 -6.95
C LYS A 260 16.86 -10.32 -8.38
N LYS A 261 15.70 -10.95 -8.62
CA LYS A 261 15.30 -11.52 -9.92
C LYS A 261 14.09 -10.82 -10.54
N SER A 262 13.82 -9.57 -10.16
CA SER A 262 12.70 -8.82 -10.74
C SER A 262 13.04 -8.37 -12.16
N LEU A 263 12.14 -8.62 -13.09
CA LEU A 263 12.16 -8.22 -14.50
C LEU A 263 11.02 -7.25 -14.84
N GLY A 264 10.12 -6.98 -13.89
CA GLY A 264 8.98 -6.08 -14.07
C GLY A 264 9.33 -4.61 -13.86
N ASP A 265 8.41 -3.75 -14.26
CA ASP A 265 8.54 -2.29 -14.24
C ASP A 265 7.78 -1.66 -13.06
N GLU A 266 8.19 -0.46 -12.65
CA GLU A 266 7.47 0.40 -11.70
C GLU A 266 7.24 -0.23 -10.31
N ASN A 267 8.15 -1.10 -9.85
CA ASN A 267 8.04 -1.73 -8.54
C ASN A 267 8.80 -0.96 -7.44
N VAL A 268 8.22 -0.91 -6.24
CA VAL A 268 8.85 -0.36 -5.01
C VAL A 268 9.02 -1.50 -4.01
N LEU A 269 10.26 -1.96 -3.83
CA LEU A 269 10.60 -3.09 -2.97
C LEU A 269 11.56 -2.67 -1.86
N LEU A 270 11.11 -2.75 -0.61
CA LEU A 270 11.87 -2.32 0.56
C LEU A 270 11.98 -3.44 1.60
N GLY A 271 13.19 -3.95 1.82
CA GLY A 271 13.47 -4.96 2.84
C GLY A 271 14.46 -6.02 2.39
N THR A 272 14.67 -7.01 3.25
CA THR A 272 15.54 -8.15 2.96
C THR A 272 14.76 -9.24 2.21
N TYR A 273 15.32 -9.75 1.11
CA TYR A 273 14.72 -10.81 0.29
C TYR A 273 13.28 -10.53 -0.19
N VAL A 274 12.90 -9.26 -0.33
CA VAL A 274 11.61 -8.87 -0.91
C VAL A 274 11.58 -9.26 -2.37
N SER A 275 10.52 -9.96 -2.80
CA SER A 275 10.36 -10.36 -4.20
C SER A 275 11.61 -11.06 -4.77
N TYR A 276 12.23 -11.94 -3.98
CA TYR A 276 13.53 -12.55 -4.31
C TYR A 276 13.48 -13.48 -5.53
N ASN A 277 12.34 -14.15 -5.75
CA ASN A 277 12.15 -15.02 -6.90
C ASN A 277 11.83 -14.23 -8.18
N LYS A 278 11.83 -14.91 -9.33
CA LYS A 278 11.72 -14.28 -10.65
C LYS A 278 10.37 -13.59 -10.79
N VAL A 279 10.34 -12.25 -10.86
CA VAL A 279 9.11 -11.45 -10.91
C VAL A 279 9.01 -10.77 -12.26
N SER A 280 8.02 -11.11 -13.09
CA SER A 280 7.71 -10.32 -14.30
C SER A 280 6.51 -9.40 -14.11
N GLY A 281 6.10 -9.18 -12.86
CA GLY A 281 4.94 -8.36 -12.53
C GLY A 281 5.31 -6.90 -12.26
N ASP A 282 4.42 -6.00 -12.62
CA ASP A 282 4.64 -4.56 -12.60
C ASP A 282 3.86 -3.88 -11.47
N LYS A 283 4.26 -2.66 -11.10
CA LYS A 283 3.50 -1.77 -10.21
C LYS A 283 3.22 -2.35 -8.81
N ASN A 284 4.14 -3.17 -8.29
CA ASN A 284 4.01 -3.71 -6.95
C ASN A 284 4.67 -2.81 -5.91
N VAL A 285 4.04 -2.67 -4.74
CA VAL A 285 4.60 -2.02 -3.56
C VAL A 285 4.76 -3.09 -2.47
N MET A 286 5.99 -3.47 -2.16
CA MET A 286 6.28 -4.50 -1.18
C MET A 286 7.26 -3.98 -0.13
N LEU A 287 6.82 -3.93 1.12
CA LEU A 287 7.55 -3.33 2.23
C LEU A 287 7.62 -4.32 3.40
N GLY A 288 8.81 -4.78 3.78
CA GLY A 288 9.01 -5.74 4.88
C GLY A 288 9.85 -6.94 4.46
N SER A 289 10.52 -7.61 5.40
CA SER A 289 11.38 -8.75 5.05
C SER A 289 10.56 -9.91 4.49
N TYR A 290 11.03 -10.55 3.42
CA TYR A 290 10.33 -11.65 2.72
C TYR A 290 8.92 -11.31 2.19
N ALA A 291 8.50 -10.04 2.13
CA ALA A 291 7.25 -9.65 1.49
C ALA A 291 7.26 -10.07 0.00
N GLY A 292 6.19 -10.70 -0.45
CA GLY A 292 6.05 -11.20 -1.83
C GLY A 292 7.16 -12.16 -2.30
N TYR A 293 7.85 -12.86 -1.39
CA TYR A 293 9.03 -13.67 -1.69
C TYR A 293 8.88 -14.62 -2.89
N SER A 294 7.72 -15.27 -3.03
CA SER A 294 7.38 -16.22 -4.09
C SER A 294 6.49 -15.63 -5.19
N ASN A 295 6.14 -14.35 -5.12
CA ASN A 295 5.30 -13.71 -6.15
C ASN A 295 6.09 -13.59 -7.45
N THR A 296 5.75 -14.39 -8.47
CA THR A 296 6.56 -14.47 -9.70
C THR A 296 5.98 -13.74 -10.90
N THR A 297 4.67 -13.44 -10.89
CA THR A 297 3.98 -12.81 -12.04
C THR A 297 2.94 -11.77 -11.65
N GLY A 298 2.70 -11.58 -10.35
CA GLY A 298 1.65 -10.70 -9.85
C GLY A 298 1.98 -9.23 -10.08
N SER A 299 1.01 -8.47 -10.57
CA SER A 299 1.11 -7.03 -10.78
C SER A 299 0.12 -6.26 -9.90
N GLY A 300 0.41 -5.00 -9.59
CA GLY A 300 -0.50 -4.13 -8.84
C GLY A 300 -0.76 -4.58 -7.41
N ASN A 301 0.16 -5.33 -6.81
CA ASN A 301 0.03 -5.80 -5.42
C ASN A 301 0.59 -4.78 -4.43
N VAL A 302 0.00 -4.73 -3.23
CA VAL A 302 0.49 -3.94 -2.09
C VAL A 302 0.68 -4.87 -0.89
N PHE A 303 1.92 -5.19 -0.55
CA PHE A 303 2.28 -6.06 0.57
C PHE A 303 3.09 -5.30 1.62
N ILE A 304 2.61 -5.28 2.87
CA ILE A 304 3.21 -4.49 3.96
C ILE A 304 3.35 -5.35 5.22
N GLY A 305 4.61 -5.63 5.58
CA GLY A 305 5.07 -6.32 6.79
C GLY A 305 5.90 -7.58 6.49
N ASP A 306 6.43 -8.22 7.53
CA ASP A 306 7.26 -9.42 7.42
C ASP A 306 6.43 -10.59 6.86
N HIS A 307 6.93 -11.24 5.80
CA HIS A 307 6.26 -12.32 5.07
C HIS A 307 4.86 -11.99 4.48
N ALA A 308 4.48 -10.71 4.42
CA ALA A 308 3.21 -10.29 3.82
C ALA A 308 3.12 -10.75 2.35
N GLY A 309 2.10 -11.53 2.02
CA GLY A 309 1.87 -12.06 0.67
C GLY A 309 3.02 -12.93 0.15
N ALA A 310 3.84 -13.54 1.02
CA ALA A 310 5.03 -14.28 0.61
C ALA A 310 4.74 -15.38 -0.42
N ASP A 311 3.60 -16.06 -0.29
CA ASP A 311 3.15 -17.13 -1.20
C ASP A 311 2.06 -16.70 -2.19
N GLU A 312 1.71 -15.41 -2.23
CA GLU A 312 0.72 -14.90 -3.19
C GLU A 312 1.33 -14.83 -4.59
N LEU A 313 0.64 -15.40 -5.57
CA LEU A 313 1.07 -15.47 -6.98
C LEU A 313 0.26 -14.56 -7.90
N GLY A 314 -0.91 -14.10 -7.44
CA GLY A 314 -1.86 -13.28 -8.16
C GLY A 314 -1.52 -11.80 -8.23
N SER A 315 -2.39 -11.07 -8.91
CA SER A 315 -2.33 -9.61 -9.09
C SER A 315 -3.42 -8.92 -8.27
N ASN A 316 -3.31 -7.60 -8.11
CA ASN A 316 -4.32 -6.75 -7.48
C ASN A 316 -4.66 -7.12 -6.04
N LYS A 317 -3.68 -7.65 -5.29
CA LYS A 317 -3.87 -8.07 -3.89
C LYS A 317 -3.32 -7.03 -2.90
N LEU A 318 -4.02 -6.88 -1.79
CA LEU A 318 -3.55 -6.12 -0.62
C LEU A 318 -3.32 -7.08 0.54
N TYR A 319 -2.11 -7.08 1.09
CA TYR A 319 -1.76 -7.77 2.33
C TYR A 319 -1.10 -6.78 3.30
N ILE A 320 -1.70 -6.57 4.46
CA ILE A 320 -1.03 -5.90 5.59
C ILE A 320 -1.02 -6.90 6.74
N GLU A 321 0.15 -7.47 7.03
CA GLU A 321 0.34 -8.59 7.95
C GLU A 321 1.82 -8.71 8.34
N ASN A 322 2.14 -9.35 9.46
CA ASN A 322 3.51 -9.56 9.90
C ASN A 322 3.77 -11.05 10.20
N SER A 323 3.29 -11.90 9.29
CA SER A 323 3.39 -13.36 9.31
C SER A 323 3.17 -13.94 7.90
N ASP A 324 3.44 -15.24 7.73
CA ASP A 324 3.18 -16.03 6.52
C ASP A 324 1.72 -16.54 6.43
N SER A 325 0.82 -15.97 7.22
CA SER A 325 -0.60 -16.36 7.26
C SER A 325 -1.31 -16.07 5.94
N THR A 326 -2.12 -17.02 5.47
CA THR A 326 -3.03 -16.81 4.34
C THR A 326 -4.23 -15.90 4.69
N SER A 327 -4.47 -15.68 5.98
CA SER A 327 -5.52 -14.80 6.50
C SER A 327 -4.87 -13.55 7.10
N ALA A 328 -4.48 -12.61 6.25
CA ALA A 328 -3.87 -11.34 6.64
C ALA A 328 -4.81 -10.49 7.50
N LEU A 329 -4.25 -9.74 8.47
CA LEU A 329 -4.93 -8.79 9.35
C LEU A 329 -5.81 -7.83 8.54
N ILE A 330 -5.26 -7.33 7.43
CA ILE A 330 -6.01 -6.66 6.37
C ILE A 330 -5.68 -7.34 5.05
N TYR A 331 -6.69 -7.93 4.44
CA TYR A 331 -6.63 -8.51 3.10
C TYR A 331 -7.52 -7.70 2.16
N GLY A 332 -7.13 -7.56 0.90
CA GLY A 332 -8.01 -6.96 -0.11
C GLY A 332 -7.72 -7.44 -1.52
N GLU A 333 -8.70 -7.20 -2.39
CA GLU A 333 -8.62 -7.41 -3.83
C GLU A 333 -9.09 -6.14 -4.53
N PHE A 334 -8.15 -5.44 -5.19
CA PHE A 334 -8.43 -4.15 -5.82
C PHE A 334 -9.35 -4.28 -7.04
N ASP A 335 -9.28 -5.40 -7.76
CA ASP A 335 -10.09 -5.66 -8.95
C ASP A 335 -11.54 -6.06 -8.62
N ASN A 336 -11.75 -6.72 -7.49
CA ASN A 336 -13.08 -7.12 -7.02
C ASN A 336 -13.71 -6.16 -6.01
N ASN A 337 -13.02 -5.07 -5.66
CA ASN A 337 -13.41 -4.13 -4.60
C ASN A 337 -13.67 -4.82 -3.24
N ILE A 338 -12.84 -5.81 -2.91
CA ILE A 338 -12.95 -6.57 -1.65
C ILE A 338 -11.95 -6.00 -0.63
N LEU A 339 -12.43 -5.75 0.58
CA LEU A 339 -11.60 -5.44 1.74
C LEU A 339 -12.07 -6.26 2.95
N ASN A 340 -11.21 -7.17 3.41
CA ASN A 340 -11.45 -8.05 4.53
C ASN A 340 -10.56 -7.63 5.71
N PHE A 341 -11.18 -7.43 6.88
CA PHE A 341 -10.48 -7.25 8.13
C PHE A 341 -10.48 -8.57 8.90
N ASN A 342 -9.33 -9.25 8.99
CA ASN A 342 -9.14 -10.39 9.89
C ASN A 342 -8.76 -9.92 11.29
N ALA A 343 -9.50 -8.92 11.78
CA ALA A 343 -9.24 -8.22 13.02
C ALA A 343 -10.54 -8.01 13.80
N THR A 344 -10.39 -7.71 15.09
CA THR A 344 -11.48 -7.16 15.88
C THR A 344 -11.51 -5.64 15.64
N VAL A 345 -12.57 -5.13 14.99
CA VAL A 345 -12.68 -3.73 14.55
C VAL A 345 -13.58 -2.92 15.50
N SER A 346 -13.11 -1.78 16.02
CA SER A 346 -13.94 -0.79 16.74
C SER A 346 -13.96 0.58 16.07
N ILE A 347 -15.11 1.26 16.17
CA ILE A 347 -15.25 2.70 15.90
C ILE A 347 -15.75 3.37 17.19
N GLY A 348 -14.95 4.29 17.74
CA GLY A 348 -15.25 5.03 18.98
C GLY A 348 -14.95 4.31 20.29
N SER A 349 -14.56 3.02 20.26
CA SER A 349 -14.14 2.24 21.43
C SER A 349 -12.65 1.91 21.38
N SER A 350 -11.94 2.06 22.50
CA SER A 350 -10.51 1.78 22.62
C SER A 350 -10.18 0.30 22.82
N LEU A 351 -11.16 -0.53 23.16
CA LEU A 351 -11.00 -1.98 23.38
C LEU A 351 -12.24 -2.72 22.86
N PRO A 352 -12.20 -3.22 21.61
CA PRO A 352 -13.32 -3.99 21.09
C PRO A 352 -13.39 -5.37 21.76
N ASN A 353 -14.60 -5.80 22.13
CA ASN A 353 -14.90 -7.12 22.69
C ASN A 353 -15.72 -8.00 21.73
N SER A 354 -15.85 -7.57 20.47
CA SER A 354 -16.64 -8.18 19.40
C SER A 354 -16.01 -7.85 18.05
N LYS A 355 -16.17 -8.73 17.03
CA LYS A 355 -15.52 -8.56 15.71
C LYS A 355 -15.78 -7.20 15.06
N LEU A 356 -16.97 -6.62 15.27
CA LEU A 356 -17.31 -5.24 14.91
C LEU A 356 -18.00 -4.56 16.10
N SER A 357 -17.40 -3.49 16.63
CA SER A 357 -17.92 -2.70 17.76
C SER A 357 -18.14 -1.24 17.35
N LEU A 358 -19.36 -0.74 17.44
CA LEU A 358 -19.74 0.64 17.11
C LEU A 358 -20.25 1.35 18.38
N SER A 359 -19.65 2.47 18.77
CA SER A 359 -20.10 3.27 19.91
C SER A 359 -20.17 4.76 19.57
N GLY A 360 -21.38 5.35 19.58
CA GLY A 360 -21.64 6.76 19.29
C GLY A 360 -23.03 6.99 18.68
N THR A 361 -23.44 8.26 18.51
CA THR A 361 -24.64 8.62 17.72
C THR A 361 -24.27 8.67 16.25
N THR A 362 -24.93 7.86 15.42
CA THR A 362 -24.89 8.01 13.96
C THR A 362 -25.57 9.33 13.57
N ASP A 363 -25.22 9.88 12.42
CA ASP A 363 -25.98 10.98 11.83
C ASP A 363 -27.40 10.50 11.40
N THR A 364 -28.14 11.32 10.66
CA THR A 364 -29.51 11.03 10.20
C THR A 364 -29.65 9.75 9.37
N ASN A 365 -28.53 9.12 8.96
CA ASN A 365 -28.52 7.96 8.08
C ASN A 365 -28.37 6.61 8.81
N GLY A 366 -28.14 6.61 10.13
CA GLY A 366 -28.07 5.35 10.90
C GLY A 366 -26.86 4.47 10.56
N ILE A 367 -26.87 3.22 11.05
CA ILE A 367 -26.00 2.14 10.56
C ILE A 367 -26.86 1.24 9.68
N THR A 368 -26.67 1.34 8.37
CA THR A 368 -27.25 0.39 7.41
C THR A 368 -26.36 -0.85 7.36
N LEU A 369 -26.87 -1.97 7.86
CA LEU A 369 -26.30 -3.29 7.59
C LEU A 369 -27.07 -3.83 6.38
N GLY A 370 -26.43 -4.03 5.22
CA GLY A 370 -27.02 -4.56 3.99
C GLY A 370 -27.82 -3.55 3.14
N ASP A 371 -27.58 -3.53 1.83
CA ASP A 371 -28.31 -2.68 0.86
C ASP A 371 -28.90 -3.47 -0.34
N ASP A 372 -28.67 -4.79 -0.43
CA ASP A 372 -29.12 -5.59 -1.55
C ASP A 372 -30.43 -6.33 -1.26
N GLN A 373 -31.39 -6.22 -2.17
CA GLN A 373 -32.71 -6.85 -2.10
C GLN A 373 -32.63 -8.39 -2.32
N THR A 374 -31.45 -9.00 -2.17
CA THR A 374 -31.18 -10.38 -2.60
C THR A 374 -30.54 -11.28 -1.54
N THR A 375 -29.94 -10.72 -0.48
CA THR A 375 -29.39 -11.51 0.64
C THR A 375 -29.85 -10.96 2.01
N PRO A 376 -30.60 -11.75 2.80
CA PRO A 376 -30.99 -11.32 4.14
C PRO A 376 -29.75 -11.22 5.04
N ILE A 377 -29.67 -10.15 5.82
CA ILE A 377 -28.65 -9.99 6.87
C ILE A 377 -28.94 -11.04 7.95
N LEU A 378 -28.21 -12.14 7.91
CA LEU A 378 -28.32 -13.20 8.90
C LEU A 378 -27.47 -12.86 10.14
N LEU A 379 -28.08 -12.18 11.11
CA LEU A 379 -27.49 -12.05 12.46
C LEU A 379 -27.69 -13.38 13.20
N TYR A 380 -26.68 -14.25 13.21
CA TYR A 380 -26.72 -15.53 13.92
C TYR A 380 -25.78 -15.52 15.13
N HIS A 381 -26.32 -15.83 16.31
CA HIS A 381 -25.54 -16.12 17.51
C HIS A 381 -26.26 -17.19 18.32
N THR A 382 -25.54 -18.11 18.95
CA THR A 382 -26.11 -19.22 19.74
C THR A 382 -26.82 -18.79 21.03
N THR A 383 -26.83 -17.49 21.34
CA THR A 383 -27.47 -16.95 22.54
C THR A 383 -28.34 -15.72 22.27
N ASN A 384 -27.80 -14.65 21.66
CA ASN A 384 -28.57 -13.44 21.31
C ASN A 384 -28.06 -12.85 19.98
N ALA A 385 -28.89 -12.91 18.94
CA ALA A 385 -28.57 -12.37 17.62
C ALA A 385 -28.68 -10.84 17.51
N LEU A 386 -29.57 -10.21 18.29
CA LEU A 386 -29.76 -8.76 18.38
C LEU A 386 -30.12 -8.42 19.83
N ARG A 387 -29.32 -7.57 20.49
CA ARG A 387 -29.53 -7.20 21.90
C ARG A 387 -29.64 -5.69 22.04
N VAL A 388 -30.83 -5.22 22.39
CA VAL A 388 -31.12 -3.81 22.67
C VAL A 388 -31.28 -3.65 24.18
N THR A 389 -30.27 -3.08 24.86
CA THR A 389 -30.17 -3.07 26.33
C THR A 389 -30.34 -1.72 26.99
N ALA A 390 -30.35 -0.61 26.24
CA ALA A 390 -30.43 0.72 26.82
C ALA A 390 -31.89 1.18 27.03
N PRO A 391 -32.22 1.86 28.14
CA PRO A 391 -33.53 2.49 28.34
C PRO A 391 -33.86 3.47 27.19
N ASN A 392 -35.11 3.50 26.73
CA ASN A 392 -35.60 4.28 25.57
C ASN A 392 -35.14 3.82 24.18
N SER A 393 -34.48 2.68 24.08
CA SER A 393 -34.19 2.09 22.77
C SER A 393 -35.47 1.54 22.15
N ARG A 394 -35.69 1.81 20.85
CA ARG A 394 -36.83 1.31 20.09
C ARG A 394 -36.30 0.49 18.91
N ILE A 395 -36.89 -0.67 18.66
CA ILE A 395 -36.82 -1.32 17.35
C ILE A 395 -38.07 -0.82 16.62
N GLN A 396 -37.90 0.15 15.73
CA GLN A 396 -39.03 0.75 15.03
C GLN A 396 -39.33 -0.04 13.78
N TYR A 397 -40.52 -0.63 13.84
CA TYR A 397 -41.27 -1.20 12.75
C TYR A 397 -41.56 -0.19 11.62
N GLY A 398 -40.94 -0.20 10.44
CA GLY A 398 -41.56 0.33 9.22
C GLY A 398 -42.83 -0.45 8.83
N THR A 399 -43.34 -0.25 7.60
CA THR A 399 -44.61 -0.87 7.14
C THR A 399 -44.51 -2.39 6.90
N ALA A 400 -43.41 -3.06 7.27
CA ALA A 400 -43.12 -4.42 6.77
C ALA A 400 -42.18 -5.31 7.62
N GLU A 401 -42.00 -5.13 8.93
CA GLU A 401 -41.09 -6.01 9.68
C GLU A 401 -41.75 -7.05 10.60
N TYR A 402 -41.00 -8.14 10.77
CA TYR A 402 -41.39 -9.38 11.44
C TYR A 402 -40.38 -9.76 12.54
N ILE A 403 -40.84 -10.58 13.50
CA ILE A 403 -40.01 -11.38 14.43
C ILE A 403 -40.50 -12.84 14.37
N GLN A 404 -39.64 -13.83 14.14
CA GLN A 404 -39.75 -15.14 14.81
C GLN A 404 -38.51 -16.05 14.67
N ASP A 405 -38.11 -16.71 15.77
CA ASP A 405 -38.15 -18.18 15.88
C ASP A 405 -38.01 -18.59 17.36
N GLY A 406 -39.08 -19.16 17.92
CA GLY A 406 -39.16 -19.63 19.30
C GLY A 406 -39.68 -21.06 19.36
N GLY A 407 -39.17 -21.96 18.50
CA GLY A 407 -39.61 -23.36 18.53
C GLY A 407 -41.03 -23.53 17.99
N PRO A 408 -41.66 -24.71 18.14
CA PRO A 408 -42.77 -25.13 17.28
C PRO A 408 -44.04 -24.33 17.58
N TYR A 409 -44.16 -23.19 16.90
CA TYR A 409 -45.38 -22.43 16.58
C TYR A 409 -45.91 -21.43 17.62
N GLU A 410 -45.07 -20.79 18.44
CA GLU A 410 -45.52 -19.72 19.35
C GLU A 410 -44.79 -18.38 19.14
N THR A 411 -45.56 -17.29 19.13
CA THR A 411 -45.10 -15.90 19.22
C THR A 411 -45.60 -15.33 20.55
N SER A 412 -44.71 -14.82 21.40
CA SER A 412 -45.07 -14.30 22.73
C SER A 412 -44.76 -12.82 22.85
N PHE A 413 -45.60 -12.11 23.61
CA PHE A 413 -45.44 -10.70 23.96
C PHE A 413 -45.23 -10.59 25.47
N ASN A 414 -44.32 -9.72 25.92
CA ASN A 414 -44.07 -9.49 27.35
C ASN A 414 -45.02 -8.46 27.99
N SER A 415 -46.00 -7.98 27.21
CA SER A 415 -47.01 -7.00 27.61
C SER A 415 -48.27 -7.22 26.79
N ASP A 416 -49.30 -6.41 27.05
CA ASP A 416 -50.56 -6.48 26.33
C ASP A 416 -50.33 -6.21 24.83
N LEU A 417 -50.98 -7.03 23.99
CA LEU A 417 -51.08 -6.76 22.57
C LEU A 417 -52.19 -5.74 22.36
N CYS A 418 -51.82 -4.45 22.27
CA CYS A 418 -52.76 -3.35 22.08
C CYS A 418 -52.67 -2.76 20.66
N PRO A 419 -53.79 -2.31 20.07
CA PRO A 419 -53.73 -1.50 18.86
C PRO A 419 -53.04 -0.15 19.13
N VAL A 420 -52.35 0.39 18.13
CA VAL A 420 -51.66 1.69 18.24
C VAL A 420 -52.65 2.87 18.30
N THR A 421 -53.88 2.67 17.84
CA THR A 421 -54.95 3.67 17.86
C THR A 421 -56.23 3.05 18.42
N ASP A 422 -56.82 3.74 19.40
CA ASP A 422 -58.04 3.30 20.08
C ASP A 422 -59.23 3.21 19.12
N ASN A 423 -60.05 2.17 19.29
CA ASN A 423 -61.26 1.90 18.50
C ASN A 423 -61.09 1.97 16.96
N TYR A 424 -59.88 1.68 16.45
CA TYR A 424 -59.59 1.80 15.01
C TYR A 424 -59.30 0.48 14.30
N TYR A 425 -58.70 -0.48 15.02
CA TYR A 425 -58.23 -1.75 14.46
C TYR A 425 -59.02 -2.93 15.04
N ASP A 426 -59.42 -3.85 14.16
CA ASP A 426 -60.06 -5.11 14.53
C ASP A 426 -59.02 -6.22 14.79
N LEU A 427 -59.35 -7.17 15.67
CA LEU A 427 -58.57 -8.40 15.86
C LEU A 427 -59.07 -9.51 14.93
N GLY A 428 -58.51 -9.57 13.72
CA GLY A 428 -58.92 -10.48 12.65
C GLY A 428 -59.98 -9.89 11.72
N THR A 429 -60.33 -10.63 10.67
CA THR A 429 -61.32 -10.21 9.65
C THR A 429 -62.19 -11.39 9.23
N SER A 430 -63.24 -11.17 8.43
CA SER A 430 -64.07 -12.26 7.89
C SER A 430 -63.29 -13.29 7.05
N GLY A 431 -62.21 -12.86 6.38
CA GLY A 431 -61.30 -13.71 5.61
C GLY A 431 -60.19 -14.36 6.46
N TYR A 432 -59.73 -13.70 7.51
CA TYR A 432 -58.63 -14.14 8.38
C TYR A 432 -59.09 -14.18 9.84
N ARG A 433 -59.68 -15.30 10.21
CA ARG A 433 -60.30 -15.52 11.52
C ARG A 433 -59.38 -16.36 12.40
N TRP A 434 -59.32 -16.00 13.68
CA TRP A 434 -58.74 -16.84 14.71
C TRP A 434 -59.59 -18.10 14.87
N ASP A 435 -58.97 -19.28 14.89
CA ASP A 435 -59.71 -20.53 15.07
C ASP A 435 -60.27 -20.64 16.49
N ASP A 436 -59.43 -20.33 17.46
CA ASP A 436 -59.77 -20.22 18.88
C ASP A 436 -58.98 -19.08 19.52
N VAL A 437 -59.55 -18.49 20.58
CA VAL A 437 -58.87 -17.53 21.47
C VAL A 437 -58.88 -18.12 22.87
N TYR A 438 -57.71 -18.48 23.38
CA TYR A 438 -57.55 -18.97 24.74
C TYR A 438 -57.33 -17.78 25.68
N ALA A 439 -58.31 -17.49 26.52
CA ALA A 439 -58.25 -16.43 27.53
C ALA A 439 -58.68 -16.97 28.90
N THR A 440 -58.10 -16.42 29.97
CA THR A 440 -58.47 -16.77 31.36
C THR A 440 -59.76 -16.09 31.81
N ASN A 441 -60.06 -14.90 31.27
CA ASN A 441 -61.27 -14.12 31.52
C ASN A 441 -62.08 -13.95 30.21
N GLY A 442 -63.36 -13.62 30.33
CA GLY A 442 -64.20 -13.27 29.18
C GLY A 442 -63.84 -11.91 28.57
N THR A 443 -64.24 -11.68 27.32
CA THR A 443 -64.05 -10.41 26.62
C THR A 443 -64.79 -9.28 27.32
N ILE A 444 -64.12 -8.16 27.55
CA ILE A 444 -64.73 -6.93 28.06
C ILE A 444 -65.25 -6.12 26.87
N ILE A 445 -66.55 -5.81 26.88
CA ILE A 445 -67.18 -4.92 25.91
C ILE A 445 -67.56 -3.63 26.64
N THR A 446 -66.96 -2.51 26.23
CA THR A 446 -67.28 -1.19 26.80
C THR A 446 -68.76 -0.88 26.61
N SER A 447 -69.45 -0.55 27.69
CA SER A 447 -70.92 -0.38 27.72
C SER A 447 -71.34 0.76 28.64
N ASP A 448 -70.50 1.80 28.73
CA ASP A 448 -70.73 2.99 29.56
C ASP A 448 -71.92 3.81 29.02
N GLU A 449 -72.69 4.44 29.91
CA GLU A 449 -73.84 5.28 29.52
C GLU A 449 -73.38 6.54 28.78
N ARG A 450 -72.19 7.07 29.11
CA ARG A 450 -71.64 8.30 28.52
C ARG A 450 -71.32 8.16 27.03
N ASP A 451 -71.07 6.94 26.59
CA ASP A 451 -70.71 6.62 25.21
C ASP A 451 -71.95 6.21 24.38
N LYS A 452 -73.15 6.29 24.96
CA LYS A 452 -74.41 5.87 24.34
C LYS A 452 -75.38 7.03 24.18
N ASP A 453 -76.17 6.97 23.11
CA ASP A 453 -77.30 7.87 22.85
C ASP A 453 -78.54 7.05 22.47
N ASN A 454 -79.73 7.65 22.55
CA ASN A 454 -81.01 7.03 22.20
C ASN A 454 -81.30 5.71 22.92
N ILE A 455 -81.02 5.65 24.22
CA ILE A 455 -81.25 4.46 25.05
C ILE A 455 -82.75 4.24 25.25
N VAL A 456 -83.32 3.22 24.60
CA VAL A 456 -84.73 2.83 24.72
C VAL A 456 -84.87 1.35 25.11
N PRO A 457 -85.99 0.94 25.75
CA PRO A 457 -86.25 -0.47 26.03
C PRO A 457 -86.24 -1.33 24.75
N ILE A 458 -85.68 -2.53 24.85
CA ILE A 458 -85.60 -3.44 23.71
C ILE A 458 -87.00 -3.87 23.25
N GLN A 459 -87.21 -3.91 21.93
CA GLN A 459 -88.48 -4.28 21.31
C GLN A 459 -88.70 -5.80 21.22
N TYR A 460 -87.64 -6.58 21.40
CA TYR A 460 -87.66 -8.03 21.35
C TYR A 460 -88.02 -8.64 22.70
N GLY A 461 -88.72 -9.76 22.70
CA GLY A 461 -89.19 -10.42 23.91
C GLY A 461 -89.41 -11.93 23.75
N LEU A 462 -90.30 -12.48 24.57
CA LEU A 462 -90.55 -13.93 24.62
C LEU A 462 -91.01 -14.47 23.26
N THR A 463 -91.89 -13.76 22.55
CA THR A 463 -92.42 -14.20 21.25
C THR A 463 -91.34 -14.32 20.18
N ASP A 464 -90.32 -13.46 20.22
CA ASP A 464 -89.22 -13.46 19.24
C ASP A 464 -88.23 -14.59 19.54
N ILE A 465 -87.86 -14.78 20.81
CA ILE A 465 -86.94 -15.86 21.18
C ILE A 465 -87.54 -17.25 20.91
N MET A 466 -88.87 -17.39 20.98
CA MET A 466 -89.56 -18.65 20.67
C MET A 466 -89.57 -18.99 19.17
N GLN A 467 -89.24 -18.04 18.29
CA GLN A 467 -89.03 -18.29 16.87
C GLN A 467 -87.59 -18.75 16.55
N LEU A 468 -86.66 -18.59 17.50
CA LEU A 468 -85.28 -19.02 17.31
C LEU A 468 -85.20 -20.54 17.37
N ASN A 469 -84.37 -21.10 16.49
CA ASN A 469 -84.14 -22.54 16.39
C ASN A 469 -82.69 -22.87 16.78
N PRO A 470 -82.41 -23.23 18.04
CA PRO A 470 -81.10 -23.71 18.46
C PRO A 470 -80.74 -25.00 17.72
N VAL A 471 -79.58 -25.02 17.06
CA VAL A 471 -79.11 -26.16 16.27
C VAL A 471 -77.80 -26.73 16.83
N SER A 472 -77.58 -28.02 16.57
CA SER A 472 -76.26 -28.65 16.69
C SER A 472 -75.72 -28.95 15.30
N PHE A 473 -74.45 -28.64 15.05
CA PHE A 473 -73.87 -28.77 13.71
C PHE A 473 -72.39 -29.21 13.75
N ASN A 474 -71.92 -29.73 12.63
CA ASN A 474 -70.51 -29.97 12.35
C ASN A 474 -70.07 -29.02 11.23
N TRP A 475 -68.84 -28.51 11.32
CA TRP A 475 -68.27 -27.71 10.24
C TRP A 475 -68.04 -28.57 8.99
N LYS A 476 -68.56 -28.11 7.84
CA LYS A 476 -68.27 -28.74 6.55
C LYS A 476 -66.77 -28.64 6.27
N GLY A 477 -66.12 -29.77 5.97
CA GLY A 477 -64.70 -29.80 5.58
C GLY A 477 -63.69 -29.76 6.74
N LYS A 478 -64.13 -29.66 8.01
CA LYS A 478 -63.25 -29.85 9.16
C LYS A 478 -63.41 -31.26 9.73
N ARG A 479 -62.29 -31.87 10.14
CA ARG A 479 -62.23 -33.19 10.82
C ARG A 479 -62.50 -33.07 12.33
N GLU A 480 -63.30 -32.11 12.75
CA GLU A 480 -63.70 -31.97 14.15
C GLU A 480 -64.75 -33.05 14.46
N GLU A 481 -64.47 -33.90 15.46
CA GLU A 481 -65.39 -34.98 15.85
C GLU A 481 -66.55 -34.49 16.74
N ASN A 482 -66.40 -33.32 17.37
CA ASN A 482 -67.35 -32.78 18.33
C ASN A 482 -68.36 -31.82 17.66
N LYS A 483 -69.65 -32.05 17.91
CA LYS A 483 -70.73 -31.15 17.50
C LYS A 483 -70.60 -29.81 18.21
N LYS A 484 -70.77 -28.72 17.47
CA LYS A 484 -70.93 -27.36 18.00
C LYS A 484 -72.42 -27.04 18.16
N LEU A 485 -72.74 -26.13 19.08
CA LEU A 485 -74.10 -25.61 19.29
C LEU A 485 -74.14 -24.15 18.87
N GLY A 486 -75.27 -23.72 18.31
CA GLY A 486 -75.44 -22.33 17.92
C GLY A 486 -76.75 -22.07 17.19
N LEU A 487 -76.79 -20.96 16.47
CA LEU A 487 -77.90 -20.52 15.63
C LEU A 487 -77.41 -20.37 14.18
N ILE A 488 -78.35 -20.48 13.24
CA ILE A 488 -78.08 -20.19 11.83
C ILE A 488 -78.26 -18.69 11.59
N ALA A 489 -77.19 -18.02 11.13
CA ALA A 489 -77.17 -16.57 10.95
C ALA A 489 -78.29 -16.06 10.01
N GLN A 490 -78.60 -16.81 8.95
CA GLN A 490 -79.65 -16.46 7.98
C GLN A 490 -81.05 -16.53 8.57
N GLU A 491 -81.31 -17.47 9.48
CA GLU A 491 -82.59 -17.58 10.19
C GLU A 491 -82.71 -16.46 11.21
N LEU A 492 -81.62 -16.21 11.95
CA LEU A 492 -81.57 -15.15 12.94
C LEU A 492 -81.78 -13.76 12.32
N LEU A 493 -81.29 -13.54 11.11
CA LEU A 493 -81.47 -12.30 10.36
C LEU A 493 -82.95 -11.95 10.11
N GLN A 494 -83.84 -12.94 10.07
CA GLN A 494 -85.28 -12.71 9.87
C GLN A 494 -86.01 -12.35 11.17
N VAL A 495 -85.40 -12.61 12.33
CA VAL A 495 -86.03 -12.45 13.65
C VAL A 495 -85.40 -11.28 14.41
N VAL A 496 -84.08 -11.28 14.56
CA VAL A 496 -83.30 -10.24 15.24
C VAL A 496 -82.12 -9.84 14.33
N PRO A 497 -82.34 -8.96 13.34
CA PRO A 497 -81.33 -8.65 12.34
C PRO A 497 -80.07 -7.97 12.91
N GLU A 498 -80.18 -7.21 13.99
CA GLU A 498 -79.08 -6.40 14.55
C GLU A 498 -77.92 -7.22 15.11
N VAL A 499 -78.17 -8.47 15.51
CA VAL A 499 -77.13 -9.35 16.05
C VAL A 499 -76.38 -10.14 14.97
N VAL A 500 -76.73 -9.94 13.69
CA VAL A 500 -76.10 -10.64 12.57
C VAL A 500 -75.18 -9.69 11.80
N LYS A 501 -73.88 -10.01 11.76
CA LYS A 501 -72.90 -9.28 10.94
C LYS A 501 -73.04 -9.72 9.48
N THR A 502 -73.51 -8.80 8.63
CA THR A 502 -73.73 -9.04 7.19
C THR A 502 -72.80 -8.25 6.28
N HIS A 503 -72.16 -7.19 6.78
CA HIS A 503 -71.28 -6.30 6.02
C HIS A 503 -70.00 -5.97 6.81
N ASP A 504 -68.93 -5.59 6.11
CA ASP A 504 -67.69 -5.04 6.67
C ASP A 504 -67.36 -3.68 6.05
N LYS A 505 -66.56 -2.88 6.75
CA LYS A 505 -66.02 -1.62 6.20
C LYS A 505 -64.58 -1.85 5.76
N LYS A 506 -64.36 -1.99 4.45
CA LYS A 506 -63.01 -2.15 3.89
C LYS A 506 -62.45 -0.80 3.49
N VAL A 507 -61.19 -0.54 3.85
CA VAL A 507 -60.44 0.63 3.34
C VAL A 507 -60.19 0.41 1.86
N ILE A 508 -60.60 1.37 1.03
CA ILE A 508 -60.44 1.32 -0.44
C ILE A 508 -59.39 2.31 -0.94
N ASP A 509 -58.96 3.25 -0.10
CA ASP A 509 -57.90 4.23 -0.36
C ASP A 509 -57.02 4.39 0.89
N GLU A 510 -55.74 4.03 0.76
CA GLU A 510 -54.75 4.03 1.85
C GLU A 510 -54.23 5.43 2.19
N GLU A 511 -54.27 6.39 1.25
CA GLU A 511 -53.79 7.76 1.47
C GLU A 511 -54.86 8.62 2.17
N THR A 512 -56.14 8.40 1.86
CA THR A 512 -57.24 9.18 2.44
C THR A 512 -57.96 8.47 3.59
N GLY A 513 -57.80 7.14 3.71
CA GLY A 513 -58.46 6.32 4.72
C GLY A 513 -59.95 6.03 4.43
N GLU A 514 -60.42 6.27 3.21
CA GLU A 514 -61.82 6.09 2.82
C GLU A 514 -62.25 4.61 2.91
N LYS A 515 -63.40 4.35 3.55
CA LYS A 515 -63.94 2.99 3.77
C LYS A 515 -65.26 2.79 3.03
N GLN A 516 -65.37 1.68 2.29
CA GLN A 516 -66.62 1.24 1.65
C GLN A 516 -67.26 0.08 2.41
N VAL A 517 -68.59 0.08 2.50
CA VAL A 517 -69.38 -1.03 3.05
C VAL A 517 -69.45 -2.14 1.99
N VAL A 518 -68.94 -3.32 2.34
CA VAL A 518 -68.90 -4.50 1.48
C VAL A 518 -69.67 -5.62 2.15
N GLU A 519 -70.52 -6.32 1.39
CA GLU A 519 -71.26 -7.49 1.88
C GLU A 519 -70.29 -8.64 2.20
N LEU A 520 -70.58 -9.36 3.29
CA LEU A 520 -69.77 -10.48 3.75
C LEU A 520 -70.16 -11.78 3.05
N ASP A 521 -69.18 -12.48 2.48
CA ASP A 521 -69.35 -13.84 1.96
C ASP A 521 -69.83 -14.83 3.04
N ARG A 522 -69.54 -14.54 4.31
CA ARG A 522 -69.91 -15.36 5.47
C ARG A 522 -70.48 -14.48 6.57
N MET A 523 -71.76 -14.68 6.87
CA MET A 523 -72.44 -13.98 7.97
C MET A 523 -71.91 -14.44 9.33
N GLY A 524 -71.69 -13.50 10.23
CA GLY A 524 -71.33 -13.74 11.62
C GLY A 524 -72.49 -13.45 12.57
N VAL A 525 -72.44 -13.96 13.80
CA VAL A 525 -73.43 -13.67 14.84
C VAL A 525 -72.71 -13.09 16.06
N TYR A 526 -73.17 -11.94 16.52
CA TYR A 526 -72.78 -11.35 17.80
C TYR A 526 -73.55 -12.04 18.92
N TYR A 527 -73.06 -13.20 19.35
CA TYR A 527 -73.74 -14.00 20.39
C TYR A 527 -73.88 -13.25 21.72
N SER A 528 -72.97 -12.32 22.05
CA SER A 528 -73.09 -11.44 23.22
C SER A 528 -74.34 -10.58 23.18
N ASP A 529 -74.76 -10.16 21.99
CA ASP A 529 -75.82 -9.17 21.79
C ASP A 529 -77.21 -9.82 21.83
N LEU A 530 -77.26 -11.16 21.79
CA LEU A 530 -78.47 -11.93 22.08
C LEU A 530 -78.80 -12.00 23.57
N ILE A 531 -77.82 -11.79 24.45
CA ILE A 531 -78.01 -11.93 25.90
C ILE A 531 -79.11 -10.96 26.41
N PRO A 532 -79.12 -9.65 26.05
CA PRO A 532 -80.21 -8.75 26.44
C PRO A 532 -81.60 -9.18 25.96
N VAL A 533 -81.70 -9.75 24.74
CA VAL A 533 -82.96 -10.26 24.18
C VAL A 533 -83.46 -11.45 25.01
N LEU A 534 -82.57 -12.38 25.35
CA LEU A 534 -82.89 -13.53 26.19
C LEU A 534 -83.31 -13.10 27.60
N ILE A 535 -82.62 -12.13 28.20
CA ILE A 535 -82.99 -11.58 29.52
C ILE A 535 -84.42 -11.05 29.48
N LYS A 536 -84.77 -10.27 28.44
CA LYS A 536 -86.11 -9.70 28.29
C LYS A 536 -87.17 -10.80 28.11
N GLY A 537 -86.92 -11.79 27.27
CA GLY A 537 -87.82 -12.93 27.11
C GLY A 537 -87.99 -13.74 28.39
N MET A 538 -86.93 -13.93 29.18
CA MET A 538 -87.01 -14.58 30.49
C MET A 538 -87.81 -13.77 31.51
N GLN A 539 -87.67 -12.44 31.52
CA GLN A 539 -88.47 -11.57 32.38
C GLN A 539 -89.96 -11.66 32.06
N GLU A 540 -90.31 -11.72 30.77
CA GLU A 540 -91.68 -11.88 30.31
C GLU A 540 -92.22 -13.27 30.64
N GLN A 541 -91.44 -14.33 30.40
CA GLN A 541 -91.81 -15.70 30.77
C GLN A 541 -92.05 -15.83 32.27
N GLN A 542 -91.17 -15.24 33.10
CA GLN A 542 -91.32 -15.27 34.55
C GLN A 542 -92.59 -14.54 34.99
N LYS A 543 -92.95 -13.44 34.31
CA LYS A 543 -94.20 -12.72 34.57
C LYS A 543 -95.42 -13.60 34.26
N GLU A 544 -95.46 -14.27 33.12
CA GLU A 544 -96.53 -15.22 32.77
C GLU A 544 -96.65 -16.35 33.80
N ILE A 545 -95.52 -16.89 34.26
CA ILE A 545 -95.49 -17.93 35.30
C ILE A 545 -96.10 -17.44 36.61
N GLU A 546 -95.78 -16.22 37.04
CA GLU A 546 -96.36 -15.66 38.27
C GLU A 546 -97.86 -15.37 38.15
N GLU A 547 -98.30 -14.89 36.98
CA GLU A 547 -99.73 -14.72 36.69
C GLU A 547 -100.48 -16.05 36.76
N LEU A 548 -99.93 -17.11 36.15
CA LEU A 548 -100.48 -18.47 36.21
C LEU A 548 -100.50 -19.03 37.64
N LYS A 549 -99.45 -18.80 38.43
CA LYS A 549 -99.40 -19.24 39.84
C LYS A 549 -100.48 -18.56 40.69
N GLU A 550 -100.70 -17.26 40.52
CA GLU A 550 -101.74 -16.54 41.24
C GLU A 550 -103.15 -17.00 40.79
N GLU A 551 -103.33 -17.33 39.52
CA GLU A 551 -104.58 -17.94 39.04
C GLU A 551 -104.82 -19.32 39.67
N ILE A 552 -103.81 -20.19 39.68
CA ILE A 552 -103.89 -21.51 40.36
C ILE A 552 -104.19 -21.36 41.85
N LYS A 553 -103.62 -20.35 42.51
CA LYS A 553 -103.87 -20.06 43.93
C LYS A 553 -105.31 -19.60 44.19
N LYS A 554 -105.92 -18.85 43.25
CA LYS A 554 -107.34 -18.50 43.29
C LYS A 554 -108.24 -19.72 43.05
N LEU A 555 -107.82 -20.67 42.21
CA LEU A 555 -108.56 -21.92 41.93
C LEU A 555 -108.44 -22.98 43.03
N LYS A 556 -107.46 -22.87 43.94
CA LYS A 556 -107.24 -23.79 45.08
C LYS A 556 -107.89 -23.32 46.40
N LYS A 557 -108.49 -22.13 46.43
CA LYS A 557 -109.43 -21.71 47.49
C LYS A 557 -110.84 -21.99 47.04
#